data_AF-A0A238U8K1-F1
#
_entry.id   AF-A0A238U8K1-F1
#
_cell.length_a   1.000
_cell.length_b   1.000
_cell.length_c   1.000
_cell.angle_alpha   90.00
_cell.angle_beta   90.00
_cell.angle_gamma   90.00
#
_symmetry.space_group_name_H-M   'P 1'
#
loop_
_entity.id
_entity.type
_entity.pdbx_description
1 polymer ?
#
loop_
_entity_poly.entity_id
_entity_poly.type
_entity_poly.pdbx_seq_one_letter_code
_entity_poly.pdbx_strand_id
1 'polypeptide(L)'
;MKKLFYLSLVFVLISCSKVIKKEDLQGVWICNYKAHSNSFFHEIYFKNDSITLIDFFDYSFKGKYEIQGDSLRIYLKNKTLKKKIDLQQNDSIVILNNSTFLRHSNIIENEYITYNLINLDSNIKIHYDSLSTNHKTFNLIKRENKFILEDYSGFDNLNLKLYNYPVHTIFITYNILLNREITLRQLKNILSKINLTSHCKINLITKIDLQKELYHVFPLIINSWEEDLKKLQKENKELYHVFPLIINSWEEDLKKLQKENNGFPPRPPITEDENKASYIEAYHPELLQIKSKQDFDKIQHIKPNSHYLISINIELPVQEYLKLTQKLNFIRKDKNTRIRTELINF
;
A
#
# COMPACT_ATOMS: atom_id res chain seq x y z
N MET A 1 51.95 40.01 20.33
CA MET A 1 51.44 39.25 19.16
C MET A 1 50.66 37.98 19.52
N LYS A 2 51.11 37.11 20.46
CA LYS A 2 50.38 35.88 20.82
C LYS A 2 48.92 36.08 21.29
N LYS A 3 48.62 37.17 22.01
CA LYS A 3 47.25 37.49 22.47
C LYS A 3 46.27 37.88 21.33
N LEU A 4 46.77 38.48 20.23
CA LEU A 4 45.95 38.79 19.06
C LEU A 4 45.58 37.53 18.27
N PHE A 5 46.45 36.53 18.24
CA PHE A 5 46.21 35.26 17.57
C PHE A 5 45.10 34.45 18.26
N TYR A 6 45.05 34.47 19.60
CA TYR A 6 43.96 33.85 20.36
C TYR A 6 42.62 34.57 20.15
N LEU A 7 42.61 35.90 20.02
CA LEU A 7 41.39 36.65 19.71
C LEU A 7 40.86 36.29 18.30
N SER A 8 41.75 36.23 17.32
CA SER A 8 41.42 35.79 15.96
C SER A 8 40.87 34.35 15.93
N LEU A 9 41.46 33.42 16.70
CA LEU A 9 41.00 32.04 16.80
C LEU A 9 39.60 31.94 17.43
N VAL A 10 39.32 32.73 18.46
CA VAL A 10 37.99 32.79 19.11
C VAL A 10 36.94 33.38 18.16
N PHE A 11 37.28 34.40 17.36
CA PHE A 11 36.38 34.96 16.35
C PHE A 11 36.11 34.01 15.17
N VAL A 12 37.07 33.14 14.81
CA VAL A 12 36.86 32.07 13.82
C VAL A 12 36.02 30.92 14.39
N LEU A 13 36.08 30.66 15.70
CA LEU A 13 35.25 29.63 16.36
C LEU A 13 33.82 30.09 16.67
N ILE A 14 33.56 31.40 16.71
CA ILE A 14 32.19 31.97 16.69
C ILE A 14 31.66 32.00 15.23
N SER A 15 32.22 31.16 14.34
CA SER A 15 31.72 30.94 12.99
C SER A 15 30.21 30.80 13.02
N CYS A 16 29.55 31.80 12.44
CA CYS A 16 28.13 32.05 12.53
C CYS A 16 27.32 30.80 12.16
N SER A 17 26.89 30.03 13.16
CA SER A 17 25.77 29.12 12.96
C SER A 17 24.58 30.00 12.58
N LYS A 18 24.22 30.01 11.28
CA LYS A 18 23.06 30.77 10.80
C LYS A 18 21.86 30.32 11.63
N VAL A 19 21.32 31.25 12.42
CA VAL A 19 20.11 31.00 13.21
C VAL A 19 18.94 30.98 12.25
N ILE A 20 18.37 29.79 12.03
CA ILE A 20 17.19 29.60 11.18
C ILE A 20 15.97 30.13 11.95
N LYS A 21 15.23 31.06 11.34
CA LYS A 21 14.00 31.62 11.89
C LYS A 21 12.77 31.01 11.21
N LYS A 22 11.59 31.13 11.83
CA LYS A 22 10.34 30.58 11.28
C LYS A 22 9.96 31.25 9.97
N GLU A 23 10.28 32.53 9.83
CA GLU A 23 10.02 33.33 8.63
C GLU A 23 10.79 32.78 7.42
N ASP A 24 11.98 32.23 7.66
CA ASP A 24 12.83 31.65 6.62
C ASP A 24 12.22 30.37 6.00
N LEU A 25 11.40 29.64 6.77
CA LEU A 25 10.78 28.39 6.34
C LEU A 25 9.41 28.59 5.69
N GLN A 26 8.82 29.78 5.70
CA GLN A 26 7.45 29.99 5.21
C GLN A 26 7.29 29.64 3.73
N GLY A 27 6.23 28.90 3.41
CA GLY A 27 5.86 28.50 2.05
C GLY A 27 5.89 27.00 1.81
N VAL A 28 5.92 26.63 0.53
CA VAL A 28 5.92 25.25 0.03
C VAL A 28 7.35 24.83 -0.31
N TRP A 29 7.69 23.60 0.07
CA TRP A 29 8.99 22.99 -0.16
C TRP A 29 8.80 21.61 -0.78
N ILE A 30 9.35 21.39 -1.97
CA ILE A 30 9.21 20.13 -2.70
C ILE A 30 10.54 19.39 -2.68
N CYS A 31 10.47 18.08 -2.43
CA CYS A 31 11.62 17.20 -2.38
C CYS A 31 12.34 17.16 -3.73
N ASN A 32 13.66 17.36 -3.71
CA ASN A 32 14.52 17.27 -4.88
C ASN A 32 15.01 15.83 -5.09
N TYR A 33 14.20 15.02 -5.76
CA TYR A 33 14.51 13.61 -6.03
C TYR A 33 15.78 13.35 -6.84
N LYS A 34 16.27 14.34 -7.60
CA LYS A 34 17.50 14.19 -8.38
C LYS A 34 18.75 14.07 -7.50
N ALA A 35 18.66 14.42 -6.21
CA ALA A 35 19.77 14.42 -5.27
C ALA A 35 19.92 13.11 -4.47
N HIS A 36 19.36 11.98 -4.94
CA HIS A 36 19.32 10.72 -4.17
C HIS A 36 18.62 10.84 -2.81
N SER A 37 17.64 11.75 -2.69
CA SER A 37 16.90 11.91 -1.44
C SER A 37 15.90 10.77 -1.28
N ASN A 38 16.15 9.87 -0.33
CA ASN A 38 15.18 8.89 0.15
C ASN A 38 14.18 9.55 1.12
N SER A 39 13.60 10.67 0.72
CA SER A 39 12.68 11.44 1.56
C SER A 39 11.29 10.84 1.58
N PHE A 40 10.83 10.45 2.76
CA PHE A 40 9.46 9.99 2.96
C PHE A 40 8.41 11.04 2.58
N PHE A 41 8.73 12.31 2.84
CA PHE A 41 7.88 13.44 2.47
C PHE A 41 8.33 14.01 1.14
N HIS A 42 7.39 14.12 0.21
CA HIS A 42 7.65 14.75 -1.09
C HIS A 42 7.38 16.25 -1.06
N GLU A 43 6.49 16.70 -0.17
CA GLU A 43 6.14 18.10 -0.03
C GLU A 43 5.99 18.47 1.45
N ILE A 44 6.41 19.68 1.79
CA ILE A 44 6.27 20.25 3.12
C ILE A 44 5.76 21.68 3.00
N TYR A 45 4.72 21.99 3.76
CA TYR A 45 4.16 23.33 3.84
C TYR A 45 4.34 23.91 5.24
N PHE A 46 4.99 25.06 5.35
CA PHE A 46 5.06 25.83 6.59
C PHE A 46 4.20 27.08 6.46
N LYS A 47 3.28 27.28 7.43
CA LYS A 47 2.43 28.48 7.53
C LYS A 47 2.31 28.90 8.98
N ASN A 48 2.86 30.06 9.33
CA ASN A 48 2.98 30.54 10.69
C ASN A 48 3.65 29.46 11.57
N ASP A 49 2.95 29.00 12.62
CA ASP A 49 3.37 27.92 13.53
C ASP A 49 2.92 26.52 13.10
N SER A 50 2.21 26.42 11.97
CA SER A 50 1.69 25.16 11.44
C SER A 50 2.61 24.57 10.37
N ILE A 51 2.62 23.24 10.32
CA ILE A 51 3.31 22.46 9.30
C ILE A 51 2.35 21.41 8.75
N THR A 52 2.36 21.23 7.43
CA THR A 52 1.77 20.08 6.75
C THR A 52 2.89 19.31 6.08
N LEU A 53 3.02 18.03 6.42
CA LEU A 53 3.92 17.09 5.75
C LEU A 53 3.10 16.24 4.79
N ILE A 54 3.58 16.03 3.58
CA ILE A 54 2.86 15.27 2.56
C ILE A 54 3.76 14.15 2.07
N ASP A 55 3.32 12.91 2.28
CA ASP A 55 4.09 11.74 1.85
C ASP A 55 3.91 11.46 0.36
N PHE A 56 4.70 10.54 -0.19
CA PHE A 56 4.67 10.19 -1.62
C PHE A 56 3.29 9.74 -2.17
N PHE A 57 2.33 9.40 -1.30
CA PHE A 57 0.97 9.01 -1.68
C PHE A 57 -0.06 10.12 -1.43
N ASP A 58 0.39 11.37 -1.36
CA ASP A 58 -0.40 12.57 -1.04
C ASP A 58 -1.08 12.56 0.32
N TYR A 59 -0.62 11.70 1.23
CA TYR A 59 -1.20 11.67 2.55
C TYR A 59 -0.65 12.82 3.40
N SER A 60 -1.56 13.64 3.88
CA SER A 60 -1.22 14.85 4.63
C SER A 60 -1.22 14.62 6.15
N PHE A 61 -0.16 15.10 6.78
CA PHE A 61 0.02 15.11 8.23
C PHE A 61 0.14 16.55 8.71
N LYS A 62 -0.87 17.01 9.45
CA LYS A 62 -0.91 18.38 9.97
C LYS A 62 -0.45 18.44 11.42
N GLY A 63 0.31 19.47 11.75
CA GLY A 63 0.82 19.69 13.10
C GLY A 63 1.36 21.09 13.33
N LYS A 64 2.08 21.25 14.44
CA LYS A 64 2.86 22.45 14.76
C LYS A 64 4.35 22.16 14.65
N TYR A 65 5.18 23.20 14.56
CA TYR A 65 6.63 23.02 14.60
C TYR A 65 7.36 24.08 15.42
N GLU A 66 8.55 23.71 15.89
CA GLU A 66 9.49 24.56 16.61
C GLU A 66 10.92 24.33 16.10
N ILE A 67 11.71 25.40 16.05
CA ILE A 67 13.13 25.36 15.68
C ILE A 67 13.94 25.52 16.96
N GLN A 68 14.90 24.62 17.19
CA GLN A 68 15.80 24.64 18.34
C GLN A 68 17.23 24.36 17.86
N GLY A 69 18.01 25.41 17.63
CA GLY A 69 19.35 25.28 17.04
C GLY A 69 19.27 24.68 15.63
N ASP A 70 19.95 23.56 15.41
CA ASP A 70 19.97 22.81 14.14
C ASP A 70 18.87 21.74 14.06
N SER A 71 17.86 21.82 14.92
CA SER A 71 16.79 20.82 15.03
C SER A 71 15.40 21.43 14.80
N LEU A 72 14.63 20.80 13.93
CA LEU A 72 13.20 21.03 13.73
C LEU A 72 12.41 19.97 14.51
N ARG A 73 11.60 20.41 15.48
CA ARG A 73 10.64 19.56 16.19
C ARG A 73 9.27 19.75 15.58
N ILE A 74 8.63 18.65 15.18
CA ILE A 74 7.30 18.64 14.56
C ILE A 74 6.34 17.88 15.46
N TYR A 75 5.28 18.56 15.90
CA TYR A 75 4.26 18.04 16.80
C TYR A 75 3.00 17.69 16.00
N LEU A 76 2.84 16.41 15.72
CA LEU A 76 1.63 15.83 15.12
C LEU A 76 0.71 15.31 16.24
N LYS A 77 -0.58 15.08 15.93
CA LYS A 77 -1.64 14.74 16.90
C LYS A 77 -1.21 13.77 18.03
N ASN A 78 -0.50 12.70 17.70
CA ASN A 78 -0.06 11.67 18.65
C ASN A 78 1.44 11.35 18.57
N LYS A 79 2.24 12.18 17.88
CA LYS A 79 3.66 11.88 17.60
C LYS A 79 4.47 13.17 17.52
N THR A 80 5.70 13.11 18.02
CA THR A 80 6.70 14.16 17.78
C THR A 80 7.79 13.60 16.88
N LEU A 81 8.11 14.33 15.80
CA LEU A 81 9.24 14.05 14.94
C LEU A 81 10.34 15.06 15.25
N LYS A 82 11.59 14.59 15.25
CA LYS A 82 12.76 15.45 15.34
C LYS A 82 13.57 15.26 14.06
N LYS A 83 13.83 16.37 13.37
CA LYS A 83 14.63 16.41 12.15
C LYS A 83 15.80 17.35 12.38
N LYS A 84 17.01 16.97 11.92
CA LYS A 84 18.08 17.94 11.74
C LYS A 84 17.68 18.87 10.60
N ILE A 85 17.93 20.16 10.73
CA ILE A 85 17.59 21.16 9.72
C ILE A 85 18.82 21.98 9.36
N ASP A 86 19.00 22.20 8.06
CA ASP A 86 19.95 23.18 7.51
C ASP A 86 19.23 24.00 6.42
N LEU A 87 19.61 25.27 6.30
CA LEU A 87 19.01 26.21 5.36
C LEU A 87 20.10 26.92 4.57
N GLN A 88 20.14 26.62 3.27
CA GLN A 88 21.03 27.27 2.32
C GLN A 88 20.25 28.43 1.67
N GLN A 89 20.20 29.56 2.38
CA GLN A 89 19.39 30.74 2.03
C GLN A 89 19.60 31.25 0.59
N ASN A 90 20.83 31.16 0.07
CA ASN A 90 21.14 31.64 -1.29
C ASN A 90 20.43 30.81 -2.36
N ASP A 91 20.17 29.54 -2.06
CA ASP A 91 19.70 28.56 -3.04
C ASP A 91 18.22 28.21 -2.85
N SER A 92 17.56 28.80 -1.85
CA SER A 92 16.20 28.44 -1.46
C SER A 92 16.07 26.93 -1.23
N ILE A 93 17.07 26.35 -0.55
CA ILE A 93 17.15 24.93 -0.21
C ILE A 93 16.99 24.76 1.30
N VAL A 94 16.06 23.90 1.69
CA VAL A 94 15.96 23.35 3.05
C VAL A 94 16.43 21.90 3.02
N ILE A 95 17.31 21.54 3.94
CA ILE A 95 17.73 20.16 4.15
C ILE A 95 17.14 19.67 5.47
N LEU A 96 16.31 18.62 5.42
CA LEU A 96 15.80 17.95 6.61
C LEU A 96 16.41 16.57 6.72
N ASN A 97 17.19 16.33 7.78
CA ASN A 97 18.11 15.20 7.88
C ASN A 97 19.05 15.16 6.67
N ASN A 98 18.74 14.30 5.69
CA ASN A 98 19.49 14.11 4.46
C ASN A 98 18.64 14.37 3.21
N SER A 99 17.40 14.84 3.40
CA SER A 99 16.45 15.11 2.33
C SER A 99 16.51 16.58 1.95
N THR A 100 16.76 16.84 0.68
CA THR A 100 16.85 18.20 0.12
C THR A 100 15.50 18.62 -0.42
N PHE A 101 15.02 19.78 -0.02
CA PHE A 101 13.79 20.39 -0.50
C PHE A 101 14.08 21.75 -1.13
N LEU A 102 13.48 21.98 -2.29
CA LEU A 102 13.55 23.24 -3.01
C LEU A 102 12.29 24.05 -2.72
N ARG A 103 12.46 25.35 -2.45
CA ARG A 103 11.32 26.25 -2.30
C ARG A 103 10.54 26.30 -3.60
N HIS A 104 9.23 26.12 -3.51
CA HIS A 104 8.33 26.21 -4.64
C HIS A 104 7.52 27.51 -4.53
N SER A 105 7.55 28.33 -5.59
CA SER A 105 6.94 29.66 -5.59
C SER A 105 5.41 29.62 -5.63
N ASN A 106 4.83 28.54 -6.16
CA ASN A 106 3.39 28.41 -6.31
C ASN A 106 2.82 27.63 -5.14
N ILE A 107 1.94 28.27 -4.38
CA ILE A 107 1.03 27.59 -3.46
C ILE A 107 -0.05 26.98 -4.35
N ILE A 108 0.07 25.70 -4.66
CA ILE A 108 -1.09 24.98 -5.18
C ILE A 108 -1.92 24.63 -3.96
N GLU A 109 -2.99 25.39 -3.70
CA GLU A 109 -3.97 25.03 -2.69
C GLU A 109 -4.76 23.82 -3.18
N ASN A 110 -4.12 22.65 -3.17
CA ASN A 110 -4.78 21.38 -3.41
C ASN A 110 -5.47 20.91 -2.13
N GLU A 111 -6.67 20.39 -2.28
CA GLU A 111 -7.34 19.67 -1.19
C GLU A 111 -6.67 18.30 -1.00
N TYR A 112 -5.72 18.22 -0.07
CA TYR A 112 -5.10 16.95 0.28
C TYR A 112 -6.06 16.05 1.06
N ILE A 113 -6.00 14.76 0.76
CA ILE A 113 -6.88 13.78 1.38
C ILE A 113 -6.35 13.46 2.77
N THR A 114 -7.20 13.66 3.79
CA THR A 114 -6.93 13.12 5.13
C THR A 114 -7.43 11.69 5.19
N TYR A 115 -6.49 10.76 5.06
CA TYR A 115 -6.74 9.33 5.21
C TYR A 115 -6.72 8.88 6.67
N ASN A 116 -7.58 7.92 7.06
CA ASN A 116 -7.51 7.28 8.38
C ASN A 116 -7.28 5.80 8.19
N LEU A 117 -6.02 5.35 8.26
CA LEU A 117 -5.69 3.95 8.02
C LEU A 117 -6.26 3.03 9.12
N ILE A 118 -6.52 1.76 8.76
CA ILE A 118 -6.85 0.69 9.71
C ILE A 118 -5.60 0.38 10.57
N ASN A 119 -5.29 1.22 11.56
CA ASN A 119 -4.08 1.19 12.41
C ASN A 119 -3.75 -0.19 13.02
N LEU A 120 -3.15 -1.09 12.23
CA LEU A 120 -2.79 -2.45 12.58
C LEU A 120 -1.28 -2.63 12.48
N ASP A 121 -0.74 -3.47 13.35
CA ASP A 121 0.67 -3.81 13.31
C ASP A 121 0.91 -5.00 12.36
N SER A 122 1.91 -4.84 11.48
CA SER A 122 2.41 -5.89 10.61
C SER A 122 3.83 -6.24 11.02
N ASN A 123 4.18 -7.51 10.83
CA ASN A 123 5.56 -7.98 10.97
C ASN A 123 6.44 -7.52 9.79
N ILE A 124 5.83 -7.09 8.68
CA ILE A 124 6.53 -6.59 7.50
C ILE A 124 6.39 -5.07 7.47
N LYS A 125 7.54 -4.40 7.40
CA LYS A 125 7.65 -2.97 7.18
C LYS A 125 8.47 -2.73 5.93
N ILE A 126 8.03 -1.81 5.09
CA ILE A 126 8.73 -1.47 3.84
C ILE A 126 8.94 0.04 3.75
N HIS A 127 10.02 0.43 3.07
CA HIS A 127 10.32 1.82 2.77
C HIS A 127 9.40 2.31 1.65
N TYR A 128 9.12 3.62 1.64
CA TYR A 128 8.29 4.21 0.59
C TYR A 128 8.94 4.06 -0.79
N ASP A 129 10.28 4.11 -0.90
CA ASP A 129 10.99 3.92 -2.17
C ASP A 129 10.71 2.56 -2.82
N SER A 130 10.46 1.53 -2.01
CA SER A 130 10.08 0.20 -2.52
C SER A 130 8.65 0.16 -3.07
N LEU A 131 7.82 1.13 -2.66
CA LEU A 131 6.44 1.27 -3.10
C LEU A 131 6.30 2.25 -4.27
N SER A 132 7.06 3.36 -4.28
CA SER A 132 6.98 4.43 -5.26
C SER A 132 7.42 4.01 -6.67
N THR A 133 8.35 3.06 -6.77
CA THR A 133 8.71 2.42 -8.05
C THR A 133 7.56 1.60 -8.65
N ASN A 134 6.52 1.31 -7.87
CA ASN A 134 5.31 0.67 -8.36
C ASN A 134 4.26 1.74 -8.64
N HIS A 135 4.05 2.07 -9.92
CA HIS A 135 2.94 2.92 -10.41
C HIS A 135 1.53 2.35 -10.13
N LYS A 136 1.36 1.54 -9.10
CA LYS A 136 0.28 0.57 -8.89
C LYS A 136 -0.19 0.63 -7.45
N THR A 137 -0.26 1.86 -6.93
CA THR A 137 -0.71 2.16 -5.59
C THR A 137 -2.06 2.84 -5.67
N PHE A 138 -3.02 2.30 -4.94
CA PHE A 138 -4.38 2.76 -4.94
C PHE A 138 -4.82 3.15 -3.54
N ASN A 139 -5.56 4.25 -3.48
CA ASN A 139 -6.24 4.72 -2.29
C ASN A 139 -7.67 4.19 -2.29
N LEU A 140 -8.04 3.47 -1.24
CA LEU A 140 -9.40 3.01 -1.05
C LEU A 140 -10.14 3.96 -0.12
N ILE A 141 -10.89 4.90 -0.67
CA ILE A 141 -11.47 6.02 0.06
C ILE A 141 -12.99 5.92 0.03
N LYS A 142 -13.65 6.33 1.11
CA LYS A 142 -15.10 6.54 1.13
C LYS A 142 -15.41 7.98 0.77
N ARG A 143 -16.19 8.19 -0.29
CA ARG A 143 -16.79 9.47 -0.68
C ARG A 143 -18.29 9.28 -0.88
N GLU A 144 -19.12 10.11 -0.26
CA GLU A 144 -20.58 10.11 -0.47
C GLU A 144 -21.23 8.72 -0.31
N ASN A 145 -20.82 7.97 0.71
CA ASN A 145 -21.24 6.57 0.97
C ASN A 145 -20.81 5.52 -0.06
N LYS A 146 -20.02 5.89 -1.07
CA LYS A 146 -19.39 4.96 -2.02
C LYS A 146 -17.90 4.85 -1.70
N PHE A 147 -17.34 3.66 -1.92
CA PHE A 147 -15.90 3.49 -1.86
C PHE A 147 -15.34 3.57 -3.27
N ILE A 148 -14.43 4.51 -3.47
CA ILE A 148 -13.74 4.74 -4.73
C ILE A 148 -12.31 4.26 -4.54
N LEU A 149 -11.81 3.52 -5.53
CA LEU A 149 -10.39 3.21 -5.63
C LEU A 149 -9.76 4.33 -6.46
N GLU A 150 -9.24 5.35 -5.80
CA GLU A 150 -8.59 6.47 -6.45
C GLU A 150 -7.10 6.16 -6.60
N ASP A 151 -6.56 6.42 -7.78
CA ASP A 151 -5.11 6.55 -7.95
C ASP A 151 -4.76 8.04 -7.95
N TYR A 152 -3.49 8.34 -7.70
CA TYR A 152 -2.87 9.66 -7.86
C TYR A 152 -3.29 10.39 -9.15
N SER A 153 -3.55 9.67 -10.24
CA SER A 153 -3.93 10.28 -11.52
C SER A 153 -5.42 10.69 -11.65
N GLY A 154 -6.23 10.63 -10.58
CA GLY A 154 -7.59 11.19 -10.56
C GLY A 154 -8.63 10.48 -11.43
N PHE A 155 -8.45 9.19 -11.73
CA PHE A 155 -9.42 8.43 -12.52
C PHE A 155 -10.51 7.82 -11.63
N ASP A 156 -11.77 8.07 -11.97
CA ASP A 156 -12.94 7.53 -11.27
C ASP A 156 -13.28 6.08 -11.63
N ASN A 157 -12.67 5.52 -12.68
CA ASN A 157 -12.99 4.18 -13.17
C ASN A 157 -11.83 3.19 -13.00
N LEU A 158 -11.86 2.49 -11.87
CA LEU A 158 -10.92 1.42 -11.53
C LEU A 158 -10.73 0.40 -12.67
N ASN A 159 -11.82 0.04 -13.35
CA ASN A 159 -11.75 -0.99 -14.39
C ASN A 159 -10.90 -0.50 -15.56
N LEU A 160 -11.19 0.69 -16.09
CA LEU A 160 -10.40 1.30 -17.19
C LEU A 160 -8.91 1.35 -16.84
N LYS A 161 -8.57 1.66 -15.59
CA LYS A 161 -7.17 1.74 -15.17
C LYS A 161 -6.52 0.37 -15.00
N LEU A 162 -7.18 -0.60 -14.38
CA LEU A 162 -6.65 -1.97 -14.30
C LEU A 162 -6.41 -2.57 -15.70
N TYR A 163 -7.23 -2.19 -16.69
CA TYR A 163 -7.07 -2.60 -18.09
C TYR A 163 -5.95 -1.86 -18.84
N ASN A 164 -5.64 -0.61 -18.45
CA ASN A 164 -4.59 0.18 -19.09
C ASN A 164 -3.16 -0.20 -18.65
N TYR A 165 -2.99 -1.08 -17.65
CA TYR A 165 -1.66 -1.61 -17.33
C TYR A 165 -1.27 -2.70 -18.33
N PRO A 166 -0.09 -2.62 -18.96
CA PRO A 166 0.36 -3.62 -19.91
C PRO A 166 0.43 -5.00 -19.23
N VAL A 167 -0.35 -5.94 -19.78
CA VAL A 167 -0.54 -7.33 -19.32
C VAL A 167 0.78 -8.11 -19.22
N HIS A 168 1.84 -7.63 -19.85
CA HIS A 168 3.14 -8.30 -19.95
C HIS A 168 4.02 -8.27 -18.69
N THR A 169 3.55 -7.72 -17.56
CA THR A 169 4.33 -7.74 -16.31
C THR A 169 3.72 -8.72 -15.29
N ILE A 170 4.09 -9.99 -15.40
CA ILE A 170 3.59 -11.12 -14.61
C ILE A 170 3.91 -10.99 -13.09
N PHE A 171 4.70 -9.99 -12.69
CA PHE A 171 5.16 -9.78 -11.31
C PHE A 171 4.68 -8.47 -10.67
N ILE A 172 3.52 -7.99 -11.09
CA ILE A 172 2.94 -6.80 -10.49
C ILE A 172 2.42 -7.12 -9.09
N THR A 173 2.82 -6.29 -8.12
CA THR A 173 2.15 -6.21 -6.81
C THR A 173 1.40 -4.89 -6.73
N TYR A 174 0.10 -4.96 -6.41
CA TYR A 174 -0.70 -3.76 -6.14
C TYR A 174 -0.60 -3.35 -4.69
N ASN A 175 -0.47 -2.06 -4.41
CA ASN A 175 -0.51 -1.54 -3.05
C ASN A 175 -1.86 -0.87 -2.81
N ILE A 176 -2.58 -1.25 -1.76
CA ILE A 176 -3.88 -0.69 -1.42
C ILE A 176 -3.79 -0.11 -0.02
N LEU A 177 -3.94 1.21 0.12
CA LEU A 177 -4.12 1.83 1.42
C LEU A 177 -5.52 1.47 1.94
N LEU A 178 -5.60 1.00 3.18
CA LEU A 178 -6.85 0.54 3.79
C LEU A 178 -7.38 1.52 4.82
N ASN A 179 -8.58 2.05 4.56
CA ASN A 179 -9.26 3.01 5.41
C ASN A 179 -9.97 2.30 6.56
N ARG A 180 -9.98 2.90 7.75
CA ARG A 180 -10.68 2.41 8.94
C ARG A 180 -12.16 2.11 8.72
N GLU A 181 -12.80 2.78 7.76
CA GLU A 181 -14.23 2.64 7.48
C GLU A 181 -14.58 1.49 6.52
N ILE A 182 -13.61 0.80 5.92
CA ILE A 182 -13.92 -0.25 4.96
C ILE A 182 -14.44 -1.53 5.63
N THR A 183 -15.48 -2.12 5.05
CA THR A 183 -16.01 -3.42 5.44
C THR A 183 -15.33 -4.56 4.68
N LEU A 184 -15.35 -5.77 5.24
CA LEU A 184 -14.73 -6.93 4.59
C LEU A 184 -15.46 -7.31 3.30
N ARG A 185 -16.77 -7.07 3.23
CA ARG A 185 -17.56 -7.16 1.99
C ARG A 185 -17.05 -6.25 0.88
N GLN A 186 -16.79 -4.99 1.21
CA GLN A 186 -16.25 -4.03 0.25
C GLN A 186 -14.84 -4.41 -0.19
N LEU A 187 -13.99 -4.82 0.76
CA LEU A 187 -12.66 -5.31 0.46
C LEU A 187 -12.74 -6.51 -0.50
N LYS A 188 -13.55 -7.55 -0.19
CA LYS A 188 -13.74 -8.70 -1.10
C LYS A 188 -14.11 -8.27 -2.51
N ASN A 189 -15.08 -7.38 -2.66
CA ASN A 189 -15.52 -6.93 -3.99
C ASN A 189 -14.39 -6.28 -4.79
N ILE A 190 -13.55 -5.48 -4.14
CA ILE A 190 -12.40 -4.83 -4.77
C ILE A 190 -11.32 -5.86 -5.14
N LEU A 191 -11.00 -6.76 -4.21
CA LEU A 191 -10.02 -7.82 -4.44
C LEU A 191 -10.46 -8.73 -5.61
N SER A 192 -11.76 -9.05 -5.72
CA SER A 192 -12.28 -9.82 -6.84
C SER A 192 -12.16 -9.08 -8.18
N LYS A 193 -12.40 -7.75 -8.20
CA LYS A 193 -12.20 -6.93 -9.40
C LYS A 193 -10.74 -6.89 -9.84
N ILE A 194 -9.81 -6.78 -8.89
CA ILE A 194 -8.38 -6.83 -9.18
C ILE A 194 -7.97 -8.22 -9.68
N ASN A 195 -8.55 -9.28 -9.12
CA ASN A 195 -8.25 -10.63 -9.56
C ASN A 195 -8.67 -10.91 -11.01
N LEU A 196 -9.74 -10.25 -11.50
CA LEU A 196 -10.16 -10.34 -12.90
C LEU A 196 -9.09 -9.84 -13.89
N THR A 197 -8.14 -9.01 -13.45
CA THR A 197 -7.07 -8.52 -14.32
C THR A 197 -5.81 -9.38 -14.27
N SER A 198 -5.89 -10.62 -13.77
CA SER A 198 -4.78 -11.60 -13.69
C SER A 198 -3.67 -11.23 -12.70
N HIS A 199 -4.00 -10.46 -11.67
CA HIS A 199 -3.04 -10.01 -10.67
C HIS A 199 -3.25 -10.70 -9.33
N CYS A 200 -2.30 -11.55 -8.94
CA CYS A 200 -2.47 -12.41 -7.75
C CYS A 200 -1.87 -11.82 -6.46
N LYS A 201 -1.03 -10.77 -6.52
CA LYS A 201 -0.31 -10.24 -5.35
C LYS A 201 -0.75 -8.82 -5.00
N ILE A 202 -1.21 -8.64 -3.78
CA ILE A 202 -1.64 -7.34 -3.24
C ILE A 202 -0.97 -7.09 -1.89
N ASN A 203 -0.51 -5.87 -1.68
CA ASN A 203 -0.04 -5.33 -0.42
C ASN A 203 -1.12 -4.43 0.17
N LEU A 204 -1.63 -4.79 1.35
CA LEU A 204 -2.56 -3.94 2.08
C LEU A 204 -1.78 -3.07 3.07
N ILE A 205 -1.81 -1.75 2.89
CA ILE A 205 -1.15 -0.76 3.75
C ILE A 205 -2.14 -0.32 4.82
N THR A 206 -1.78 -0.53 6.09
CA THR A 206 -2.72 -0.39 7.22
C THR A 206 -2.25 0.62 8.27
N LYS A 207 -0.98 1.00 8.26
CA LYS A 207 -0.41 1.93 9.23
C LYS A 207 0.86 2.56 8.70
N ILE A 208 1.14 3.77 9.15
CA ILE A 208 2.37 4.51 8.85
C ILE A 208 3.15 4.74 10.14
N ASP A 209 4.41 4.33 10.12
CA ASP A 209 5.38 4.57 11.17
C ASP A 209 6.21 5.80 10.84
N LEU A 210 5.62 6.99 11.06
CA LEU A 210 6.27 8.29 10.76
C LEU A 210 7.63 8.51 11.43
N GLN A 211 7.91 7.87 12.57
CA GLN A 211 9.20 8.02 13.24
C GLN A 211 10.30 7.28 12.48
N LYS A 212 9.94 6.13 11.88
CA LYS A 212 10.85 5.29 11.10
C LYS A 212 10.73 5.52 9.59
N GLU A 213 9.72 6.29 9.18
CA GLU A 213 9.39 6.56 7.77
C GLU A 213 9.08 5.27 6.99
N LEU A 214 8.31 4.36 7.62
CA LEU A 214 7.96 3.06 7.06
C LEU A 214 6.45 2.85 6.98
N TYR A 215 6.03 2.04 6.01
CA TYR A 215 4.66 1.53 5.91
C TYR A 215 4.56 0.13 6.48
N HIS A 216 3.47 -0.13 7.21
CA HIS A 216 3.10 -1.46 7.66
C HIS A 216 2.27 -2.15 6.59
N VAL A 217 2.76 -3.30 6.11
CA VAL A 217 2.18 -3.97 4.93
C VAL A 217 1.76 -5.39 5.23
N PHE A 218 0.56 -5.73 4.77
CA PHE A 218 0.00 -7.07 4.82
C PHE A 218 -0.04 -7.64 3.40
N PRO A 219 0.90 -8.51 3.02
CA PRO A 219 0.86 -9.15 1.72
C PRO A 219 -0.29 -10.17 1.68
N LEU A 220 -1.04 -10.13 0.59
CA LEU A 220 -2.17 -10.98 0.30
C LEU A 220 -1.95 -11.62 -1.08
N ILE A 221 -2.22 -12.92 -1.16
CA ILE A 221 -2.40 -13.61 -2.43
C ILE A 221 -3.89 -13.84 -2.61
N ILE A 222 -4.45 -13.32 -3.70
CA ILE A 222 -5.86 -13.50 -4.02
C ILE A 222 -5.95 -14.63 -5.03
N ASN A 223 -6.77 -15.61 -4.68
CA ASN A 223 -7.29 -16.57 -5.62
C ASN A 223 -8.81 -16.50 -5.49
N SER A 224 -9.51 -16.47 -6.62
CA SER A 224 -10.96 -16.58 -6.66
C SER A 224 -11.28 -17.92 -7.29
N TRP A 225 -12.35 -18.55 -6.83
CA TRP A 225 -12.90 -19.70 -7.52
C TRP A 225 -13.40 -19.28 -8.91
N GLU A 226 -13.24 -20.14 -9.91
CA GLU A 226 -13.65 -19.85 -11.28
C GLU A 226 -15.14 -19.47 -11.37
N GLU A 227 -15.98 -20.14 -10.59
CA GLU A 227 -17.41 -19.89 -10.47
C GLU A 227 -17.73 -18.47 -9.93
N ASP A 228 -16.96 -17.97 -8.97
CA ASP A 228 -17.09 -16.58 -8.47
C ASP A 228 -16.73 -15.57 -9.57
N LEU A 229 -15.69 -15.86 -10.35
CA LEU A 229 -15.26 -15.01 -11.47
C LEU A 229 -16.33 -14.97 -12.56
N LYS A 230 -16.87 -16.13 -12.96
CA LYS A 230 -17.96 -16.25 -13.95
C LYS A 230 -19.19 -15.44 -13.54
N LYS A 231 -19.56 -15.49 -12.25
CA LYS A 231 -20.68 -14.70 -11.72
C LYS A 231 -20.43 -13.20 -11.87
N LEU A 232 -19.26 -12.72 -11.46
CA LEU A 232 -18.88 -11.31 -11.58
C LEU A 232 -18.81 -10.84 -13.03
N GLN A 233 -18.35 -11.69 -13.94
CA GLN A 233 -18.32 -11.39 -15.38
C GLN A 233 -19.73 -11.16 -15.93
N LYS A 234 -20.68 -12.01 -15.55
CA LYS A 234 -22.10 -11.91 -15.95
C LYS A 234 -22.77 -10.63 -15.43
N GLU A 235 -22.37 -10.14 -14.26
CA GLU A 235 -22.93 -8.93 -13.64
C GLU A 235 -22.39 -7.63 -14.26
N ASN A 236 -21.20 -7.65 -14.88
CA ASN A 236 -20.50 -6.45 -15.40
C ASN A 236 -20.58 -6.29 -16.95
N LYS A 237 -21.73 -6.61 -17.56
CA LYS A 237 -21.91 -6.72 -19.03
C LYS A 237 -21.43 -5.51 -19.86
N GLU A 238 -21.38 -4.31 -19.30
CA GLU A 238 -21.04 -3.07 -20.02
C GLU A 238 -19.54 -2.84 -20.26
N LEU A 239 -18.66 -3.70 -19.73
CA LEU A 239 -17.20 -3.50 -19.82
C LEU A 239 -16.51 -4.34 -20.90
N TYR A 240 -17.27 -5.07 -21.72
CA TYR A 240 -16.72 -6.06 -22.65
C TYR A 240 -16.70 -5.58 -24.10
N HIS A 241 -15.82 -4.62 -24.37
CA HIS A 241 -15.21 -4.46 -25.70
C HIS A 241 -13.68 -4.41 -25.61
N VAL A 242 -13.06 -5.20 -24.72
CA VAL A 242 -11.64 -5.55 -24.83
C VAL A 242 -11.45 -6.97 -24.29
N PHE A 243 -10.86 -7.82 -25.12
CA PHE A 243 -10.72 -9.28 -24.99
C PHE A 243 -10.23 -9.78 -23.62
N PRO A 244 -10.99 -10.67 -22.95
CA PRO A 244 -10.39 -11.91 -22.52
C PRO A 244 -10.22 -12.77 -23.78
N LEU A 245 -9.01 -13.18 -24.15
CA LEU A 245 -8.89 -14.37 -24.99
C LEU A 245 -9.24 -15.57 -24.10
N ILE A 246 -10.54 -15.73 -23.82
CA ILE A 246 -11.19 -16.98 -23.46
C ILE A 246 -12.20 -17.21 -24.57
N ILE A 247 -11.69 -17.69 -25.70
CA ILE A 247 -12.48 -18.49 -26.62
C ILE A 247 -12.46 -19.88 -25.98
N ASN A 248 -13.63 -20.41 -25.61
CA ASN A 248 -13.75 -21.85 -25.36
C ASN A 248 -13.59 -22.54 -26.71
N SER A 249 -12.35 -22.78 -27.12
CA SER A 249 -12.02 -23.66 -28.23
C SER A 249 -11.68 -25.02 -27.62
N TRP A 250 -12.22 -26.09 -28.18
CA TRP A 250 -11.95 -27.45 -27.72
C TRP A 250 -10.44 -27.73 -27.73
N GLU A 251 -9.95 -28.65 -26.91
CA GLU A 251 -8.51 -28.94 -26.75
C GLU A 251 -7.79 -29.24 -28.08
N GLU A 252 -8.53 -29.67 -29.10
CA GLU A 252 -8.05 -29.90 -30.47
C GLU A 252 -7.73 -28.60 -31.24
N ASP A 253 -8.46 -27.52 -31.00
CA ASP A 253 -8.22 -26.21 -31.62
C ASP A 253 -7.00 -25.49 -31.01
N LEU A 254 -6.75 -25.70 -29.71
CA LEU A 254 -5.56 -25.20 -29.02
C LEU A 254 -4.28 -25.86 -29.55
N LYS A 255 -4.33 -27.17 -29.85
CA LYS A 255 -3.21 -27.90 -30.48
C LYS A 255 -2.92 -27.41 -31.90
N LYS A 256 -3.93 -26.89 -32.61
CA LYS A 256 -3.80 -26.30 -33.95
C LYS A 256 -3.16 -24.91 -33.89
N LEU A 257 -3.63 -24.05 -32.97
CA LEU A 257 -3.09 -22.71 -32.75
C LEU A 257 -1.67 -22.69 -32.15
N GLN A 258 -1.32 -23.67 -31.30
CA GLN A 258 0.05 -23.85 -30.80
C GLN A 258 1.02 -24.32 -31.90
N LYS A 259 0.52 -24.99 -32.94
CA LYS A 259 1.30 -25.36 -34.13
C LYS A 259 1.51 -24.18 -35.09
N GLU A 260 0.60 -23.20 -35.07
CA GLU A 260 0.58 -22.06 -35.99
C GLU A 260 1.24 -20.79 -35.41
N ASN A 261 1.30 -20.62 -34.09
CA ASN A 261 1.89 -19.45 -33.42
C ASN A 261 3.11 -19.81 -32.55
N ASN A 262 4.29 -19.91 -33.20
CA ASN A 262 5.60 -20.11 -32.58
C ASN A 262 6.06 -18.91 -31.73
N GLY A 263 5.48 -18.68 -30.54
CA GLY A 263 6.01 -17.62 -29.67
C GLY A 263 5.36 -17.39 -28.30
N PHE A 264 4.22 -18.00 -28.00
CA PHE A 264 3.62 -17.84 -26.67
C PHE A 264 4.00 -19.02 -25.77
N PRO A 265 4.53 -18.78 -24.56
CA PRO A 265 4.69 -19.84 -23.58
C PRO A 265 3.29 -20.39 -23.25
N PRO A 266 3.11 -21.72 -23.21
CA PRO A 266 1.86 -22.30 -22.73
C PRO A 266 1.57 -21.77 -21.33
N ARG A 267 0.30 -21.47 -21.04
CA ARG A 267 -0.15 -21.20 -19.67
C ARG A 267 0.35 -22.38 -18.80
N PRO A 268 0.89 -22.12 -17.60
CA PRO A 268 1.19 -23.20 -16.67
C PRO A 268 -0.03 -24.12 -16.55
N PRO A 269 0.16 -25.45 -16.51
CA PRO A 269 -0.95 -26.38 -16.43
C PRO A 269 -1.89 -25.99 -15.30
N ILE A 270 -3.20 -26.01 -15.61
CA ILE A 270 -4.30 -25.85 -14.65
C ILE A 270 -3.99 -26.80 -13.49
N THR A 271 -3.69 -26.28 -12.31
CA THR A 271 -3.48 -27.14 -11.15
C THR A 271 -4.83 -27.76 -10.78
N GLU A 272 -4.83 -28.99 -10.27
CA GLU A 272 -6.02 -29.82 -9.96
C GLU A 272 -6.98 -29.21 -8.90
N ASP A 273 -6.89 -27.92 -8.60
CA ASP A 273 -7.62 -27.21 -7.54
C ASP A 273 -8.11 -25.80 -7.90
N GLU A 274 -8.33 -25.48 -9.18
CA GLU A 274 -8.83 -24.14 -9.59
C GLU A 274 -10.29 -23.86 -9.18
N ASN A 275 -11.11 -24.89 -8.96
CA ASN A 275 -12.48 -24.76 -8.45
C ASN A 275 -12.67 -25.49 -7.11
N LYS A 276 -13.69 -25.07 -6.36
CA LYS A 276 -13.93 -25.57 -5.00
C LYS A 276 -14.22 -27.07 -4.97
N ALA A 277 -14.99 -27.57 -5.94
CA ALA A 277 -15.33 -28.97 -6.03
C ALA A 277 -14.08 -29.84 -6.23
N SER A 278 -13.23 -29.48 -7.19
CA SER A 278 -11.96 -30.17 -7.45
C SER A 278 -11.02 -30.12 -6.25
N TYR A 279 -10.93 -28.99 -5.53
CA TYR A 279 -10.14 -28.93 -4.29
C TYR A 279 -10.68 -29.87 -3.20
N ILE A 280 -12.01 -29.96 -3.05
CA ILE A 280 -12.65 -30.86 -2.06
C ILE A 280 -12.42 -32.32 -2.44
N GLU A 281 -12.56 -32.65 -3.71
CA GLU A 281 -12.35 -34.00 -4.24
C GLU A 281 -10.89 -34.45 -4.11
N ALA A 282 -9.94 -33.61 -4.52
CA ALA A 282 -8.52 -33.96 -4.54
C ALA A 282 -7.88 -34.03 -3.15
N TYR A 283 -8.30 -33.18 -2.21
CA TYR A 283 -7.60 -33.01 -0.92
C TYR A 283 -8.41 -33.44 0.31
N HIS A 284 -9.70 -33.74 0.15
CA HIS A 284 -10.62 -34.07 1.25
C HIS A 284 -10.43 -33.19 2.50
N PRO A 285 -10.49 -31.85 2.36
CA PRO A 285 -10.10 -30.95 3.42
C PRO A 285 -11.07 -31.00 4.61
N GLU A 286 -10.55 -30.82 5.82
CA GLU A 286 -11.38 -30.52 6.99
C GLU A 286 -12.03 -29.13 6.80
N LEU A 287 -13.36 -29.08 6.95
CA LEU A 287 -14.13 -27.85 6.77
C LEU A 287 -14.26 -27.09 8.09
N LEU A 288 -13.87 -25.83 8.10
CA LEU A 288 -13.96 -24.97 9.29
C LEU A 288 -14.74 -23.69 9.00
N GLN A 289 -15.61 -23.29 9.91
CA GLN A 289 -16.39 -22.07 9.80
C GLN A 289 -16.02 -21.05 10.89
N ILE A 290 -15.70 -19.84 10.46
CA ILE A 290 -15.40 -18.67 11.30
C ILE A 290 -16.48 -17.62 11.08
N LYS A 291 -17.52 -17.66 11.91
CA LYS A 291 -18.67 -16.75 11.86
C LYS A 291 -18.40 -15.42 12.56
N SER A 292 -17.55 -15.46 13.59
CA SER A 292 -17.22 -14.30 14.42
C SER A 292 -15.80 -14.43 15.03
N LYS A 293 -15.39 -13.43 15.82
CA LYS A 293 -14.10 -13.42 16.53
C LYS A 293 -13.98 -14.57 17.55
N GLN A 294 -15.07 -14.99 18.16
CA GLN A 294 -15.09 -16.09 19.14
C GLN A 294 -14.68 -17.42 18.50
N ASP A 295 -14.91 -17.58 17.20
CA ASP A 295 -14.52 -18.79 16.48
C ASP A 295 -13.01 -18.88 16.21
N PHE A 296 -12.23 -17.85 16.54
CA PHE A 296 -10.79 -17.85 16.28
C PHE A 296 -10.07 -18.96 17.04
N ASP A 297 -10.59 -19.41 18.18
CA ASP A 297 -9.97 -20.51 18.93
C ASP A 297 -10.06 -21.84 18.19
N LYS A 298 -11.01 -21.98 17.25
CA LYS A 298 -11.10 -23.19 16.42
C LYS A 298 -9.84 -23.43 15.58
N ILE A 299 -9.11 -22.38 15.20
CA ILE A 299 -7.89 -22.53 14.39
C ILE A 299 -6.71 -23.09 15.20
N GLN A 300 -6.77 -23.05 16.54
CA GLN A 300 -5.74 -23.62 17.40
C GLN A 300 -5.66 -25.15 17.25
N HIS A 301 -6.81 -25.77 16.94
CA HIS A 301 -6.95 -27.22 16.76
C HIS A 301 -6.55 -27.73 15.37
N ILE A 302 -6.06 -26.86 14.48
CA ILE A 302 -5.58 -27.26 13.15
C ILE A 302 -4.43 -28.28 13.28
N LYS A 303 -4.57 -29.43 12.63
CA LYS A 303 -3.58 -30.49 12.65
C LYS A 303 -2.42 -30.22 11.67
N PRO A 304 -1.19 -30.65 11.98
CA PRO A 304 -0.08 -30.58 11.05
C PRO A 304 -0.28 -31.47 9.82
N ASN A 305 0.36 -31.12 8.71
CA ASN A 305 0.34 -31.88 7.44
C ASN A 305 -1.06 -32.24 6.94
N SER A 306 -2.06 -31.41 7.22
CA SER A 306 -3.47 -31.63 6.88
C SER A 306 -3.97 -30.60 5.86
N HIS A 307 -5.16 -30.82 5.31
CA HIS A 307 -5.82 -29.94 4.36
C HIS A 307 -7.05 -29.29 4.99
N TYR A 308 -7.22 -27.98 4.83
CA TYR A 308 -8.37 -27.24 5.38
C TYR A 308 -8.98 -26.30 4.35
N LEU A 309 -10.31 -26.23 4.35
CA LEU A 309 -11.08 -25.15 3.73
C LEU A 309 -11.79 -24.36 4.84
N ILE A 310 -11.37 -23.12 5.04
CA ILE A 310 -11.90 -22.24 6.09
C ILE A 310 -12.82 -21.20 5.48
N SER A 311 -14.11 -21.30 5.80
CA SER A 311 -15.12 -20.33 5.39
C SER A 311 -15.24 -19.23 6.46
N ILE A 312 -15.01 -17.99 6.07
CA ILE A 312 -14.98 -16.82 6.97
C ILE A 312 -16.15 -15.90 6.63
N ASN A 313 -16.83 -15.42 7.66
CA ASN A 313 -17.97 -14.52 7.50
C ASN A 313 -17.53 -13.18 6.90
N ILE A 314 -18.19 -12.80 5.81
CA ILE A 314 -17.96 -11.52 5.13
C ILE A 314 -18.35 -10.30 5.98
N GLU A 315 -19.16 -10.50 7.02
CA GLU A 315 -19.54 -9.45 7.98
C GLU A 315 -18.52 -9.28 9.13
N LEU A 316 -17.43 -10.05 9.14
CA LEU A 316 -16.37 -9.88 10.12
C LEU A 316 -15.69 -8.51 9.93
N PRO A 317 -15.38 -7.76 11.00
CA PRO A 317 -14.59 -6.53 10.87
C PRO A 317 -13.25 -6.79 10.18
N VAL A 318 -12.87 -5.93 9.22
CA VAL A 318 -11.61 -6.09 8.44
C VAL A 318 -10.40 -6.26 9.34
N GLN A 319 -10.38 -5.55 10.47
CA GLN A 319 -9.32 -5.67 11.47
C GLN A 319 -9.15 -7.10 12.02
N GLU A 320 -10.26 -7.75 12.34
CA GLU A 320 -10.25 -9.10 12.87
C GLU A 320 -9.92 -10.11 11.76
N TYR A 321 -10.41 -9.89 10.53
CA TYR A 321 -10.03 -10.68 9.35
C TYR A 321 -8.52 -10.64 9.05
N LEU A 322 -7.89 -9.47 9.10
CA LEU A 322 -6.45 -9.34 8.85
C LEU A 322 -5.62 -10.03 9.94
N LYS A 323 -6.02 -9.90 11.22
CA LYS A 323 -5.40 -10.63 12.33
C LYS A 323 -5.56 -12.14 12.19
N LEU A 324 -6.74 -12.61 11.80
CA LEU A 324 -6.99 -14.02 11.50
C LEU A 324 -6.07 -14.52 10.37
N THR A 325 -5.97 -13.76 9.29
CA THR A 325 -5.14 -14.11 8.14
C THR A 325 -3.65 -14.23 8.52
N GLN A 326 -3.14 -13.34 9.38
CA GLN A 326 -1.79 -13.46 9.94
C GLN A 326 -1.61 -14.75 10.74
N LYS A 327 -2.56 -15.07 11.64
CA LYS A 327 -2.52 -16.31 12.43
C LYS A 327 -2.56 -17.55 11.54
N LEU A 328 -3.43 -17.57 10.53
CA LEU A 328 -3.51 -18.68 9.56
C LEU A 328 -2.22 -18.83 8.76
N ASN A 329 -1.58 -17.73 8.34
CA ASN A 329 -0.28 -17.77 7.67
C ASN A 329 0.84 -18.32 8.55
N PHE A 330 0.82 -18.00 9.84
CA PHE A 330 1.75 -18.60 10.81
C PHE A 330 1.52 -20.11 10.90
N ILE A 331 0.26 -20.54 11.10
CA ILE A 331 -0.11 -21.96 11.18
C ILE A 331 0.27 -22.74 9.92
N ARG A 332 0.03 -22.18 8.72
CA ARG A 332 0.42 -22.80 7.43
C ARG A 332 1.91 -23.15 7.42
N LYS A 333 2.76 -22.23 7.87
CA LYS A 333 4.22 -22.39 7.88
C LYS A 333 4.68 -23.31 9.01
N ASP A 334 4.20 -23.07 10.22
CA ASP A 334 4.62 -23.79 11.44
C ASP A 334 4.23 -25.26 11.40
N LYS A 335 2.99 -25.55 10.98
CA LYS A 335 2.43 -26.90 10.97
C LYS A 335 2.52 -27.61 9.60
N ASN A 336 3.10 -26.94 8.60
CA ASN A 336 3.15 -27.41 7.21
C ASN A 336 1.75 -27.84 6.68
N THR A 337 0.73 -27.04 7.00
CA THR A 337 -0.68 -27.34 6.70
C THR A 337 -1.13 -26.55 5.47
N ARG A 338 -1.84 -27.19 4.53
CA ARG A 338 -2.44 -26.51 3.37
C ARG A 338 -3.81 -25.97 3.74
N ILE A 339 -3.90 -24.66 3.92
CA ILE A 339 -5.15 -23.97 4.28
C ILE A 339 -5.61 -23.13 3.10
N ARG A 340 -6.81 -23.37 2.59
CA ARG A 340 -7.56 -22.45 1.70
C ARG A 340 -8.59 -21.68 2.53
N THR A 341 -8.87 -20.45 2.14
CA THR A 341 -9.84 -19.58 2.81
C THR A 341 -10.82 -19.03 1.80
N GLU A 342 -12.10 -18.97 2.18
CA GLU A 342 -13.14 -18.32 1.39
C GLU A 342 -13.92 -17.32 2.26
N LEU A 343 -14.43 -16.27 1.63
CA LEU A 343 -15.27 -15.27 2.27
C LEU A 343 -16.73 -15.51 1.86
N ILE A 344 -17.59 -15.87 2.80
CA ILE A 344 -19.00 -16.20 2.52
C ILE A 344 -19.95 -15.42 3.42
N ASN A 345 -21.21 -15.34 3.01
CA ASN A 345 -22.30 -14.84 3.86
C ASN A 345 -22.94 -16.05 4.53
N PHE A 346 -23.01 -16.06 5.87
CA PHE A 346 -23.56 -17.18 6.65
C PHE A 346 -25.06 -17.06 6.91
#